data_AF-A0AAN0W055-F1
#
_entry.id   AF-A0AAN0W055-F1
#
_cell.length_a   1.000
_cell.length_b   1.000
_cell.length_c   1.000
_cell.angle_alpha   90.00
_cell.angle_beta   90.00
_cell.angle_gamma   90.00
#
_symmetry.space_group_name_H-M   'P 1'
#
loop_
_entity.id
_entity.type
_entity.pdbx_description
1 polymer ?
#
loop_
_entity_poly.entity_id
_entity_poly.type
_entity_poly.pdbx_seq_one_letter_code
_entity_poly.pdbx_strand_id
1 'polypeptide(L)'
;MNINQTTHLLTFFDGDPMPTNPIETMKGPLSFGSELEAVEVLFHHVKNRIADSYAELFAESADSNNIDILQYTSDDDVAITRDEVIIAVESEYSDSDSWANLIDWYSSVVEDCDGYFAYKIEVKPVHSFLEQMRMADAVEIDDNFVRHFNVTSVDDYDNLNDQAVMEAEMVDGDYKQNVYSVNYDEAMNAYYNAQLGAWQVGELSIKFFKVS
;
A
#
# COMPACT_ATOMS: atom_id res chain seq x y z
N MET A 1 6.07 -23.00 -3.56
CA MET A 1 6.28 -21.59 -3.17
C MET A 1 5.05 -20.79 -3.57
N ASN A 2 4.48 -20.00 -2.65
CA ASN A 2 3.38 -19.08 -2.99
C ASN A 2 3.92 -18.01 -3.94
N ILE A 3 3.24 -17.77 -5.06
CA ILE A 3 3.65 -16.79 -6.08
C ILE A 3 2.85 -15.48 -6.02
N ASN A 4 2.02 -15.30 -5.01
CA ASN A 4 1.34 -14.04 -4.69
C ASN A 4 2.35 -13.02 -4.14
N GLN A 5 3.41 -12.72 -4.88
CA GLN A 5 4.32 -11.63 -4.55
C GLN A 5 3.52 -10.33 -4.56
N THR A 6 3.69 -9.53 -3.50
CA THR A 6 3.02 -8.24 -3.34
C THR A 6 4.02 -7.09 -3.46
N THR A 7 3.49 -5.93 -3.80
CA THR A 7 4.15 -4.63 -3.75
C THR A 7 3.30 -3.68 -2.92
N HIS A 8 3.94 -2.67 -2.34
CA HIS A 8 3.29 -1.62 -1.57
C HIS A 8 3.26 -0.36 -2.42
N LEU A 9 2.06 0.17 -2.67
CA LEU A 9 1.84 1.37 -3.48
C LEU A 9 1.52 2.55 -2.57
N LEU A 10 2.41 3.54 -2.51
CA LEU A 10 2.17 4.80 -1.80
C LEU A 10 1.54 5.81 -2.76
N THR A 11 0.41 6.37 -2.36
CA THR A 11 -0.17 7.58 -2.97
C THR A 11 -0.40 8.60 -1.88
N PHE A 12 -0.04 9.86 -2.11
CA PHE A 12 -0.33 10.94 -1.17
C PHE A 12 -0.66 12.24 -1.88
N PHE A 13 -1.41 13.09 -1.18
CA PHE A 13 -1.89 14.39 -1.62
C PHE A 13 -1.34 15.41 -0.64
N ASP A 14 -0.77 16.49 -1.15
CA ASP A 14 -0.19 17.55 -0.32
C ASP A 14 -0.37 18.88 -1.03
N GLY A 15 -1.37 19.64 -0.58
CA GLY A 15 -1.74 20.93 -1.15
C GLY A 15 -1.87 21.99 -0.08
N ASP A 16 -1.12 23.07 -0.22
CA ASP A 16 -1.16 24.23 0.64
C ASP A 16 -1.10 25.51 -0.23
N PRO A 17 -2.19 26.31 -0.30
CA PRO A 17 -3.48 26.11 0.39
C PRO A 17 -4.28 24.92 -0.17
N MET A 18 -5.41 24.56 0.47
CA MET A 18 -6.29 23.48 0.02
C MET A 18 -6.61 23.62 -1.48
N PRO A 19 -6.30 22.60 -2.31
CA PRO A 19 -6.46 22.71 -3.74
C PRO A 19 -7.94 22.60 -4.11
N THR A 20 -8.37 23.35 -5.12
CA THR A 20 -9.71 23.19 -5.72
C THR A 20 -9.90 21.82 -6.36
N ASN A 21 -8.79 21.16 -6.73
CA ASN A 21 -8.75 19.83 -7.29
C ASN A 21 -7.61 19.01 -6.66
N PRO A 22 -7.91 18.09 -5.71
CA PRO A 22 -6.89 17.28 -5.03
C PRO A 22 -6.02 16.44 -5.97
N ILE A 23 -6.51 16.07 -7.16
CA ILE A 23 -5.73 15.28 -8.12
C ILE A 23 -4.47 16.03 -8.58
N GLU A 24 -4.50 17.37 -8.60
CA GLU A 24 -3.35 18.19 -9.01
C GLU A 24 -2.20 18.16 -8.01
N THR A 25 -2.48 17.80 -6.75
CA THR A 25 -1.48 17.66 -5.69
C THR A 25 -1.14 16.20 -5.38
N MET A 26 -1.69 15.27 -6.16
CA MET A 26 -1.43 13.85 -6.03
C MET A 26 0.00 13.50 -6.45
N LYS A 27 0.70 12.76 -5.59
CA LYS A 27 2.00 12.15 -5.87
C LYS A 27 1.85 10.63 -5.78
N GLY A 28 2.36 9.94 -6.80
CA GLY A 28 2.28 8.48 -6.94
C GLY A 28 1.23 8.01 -7.97
N PRO A 29 0.94 6.70 -8.02
CA PRO A 29 1.41 5.68 -7.07
C PRO A 29 2.92 5.39 -7.23
N LEU A 30 3.64 5.33 -6.11
CA LEU A 30 5.04 4.89 -6.02
C LEU A 30 5.09 3.45 -5.50
N SER A 31 5.89 2.58 -6.12
CA SER A 31 5.93 1.14 -5.80
C SER A 31 7.17 0.78 -4.98
N PHE A 32 6.95 0.02 -3.91
CA PHE A 32 7.95 -0.41 -2.95
C PHE A 32 7.91 -1.93 -2.69
N GLY A 33 9.04 -2.47 -2.24
CA GLY A 33 9.18 -3.88 -1.87
C GLY A 33 8.60 -4.18 -0.49
N SER A 34 8.53 -3.18 0.39
CA SER A 34 7.94 -3.32 1.73
C SER A 34 7.11 -2.10 2.12
N GLU A 35 6.22 -2.29 3.11
CA GLU A 35 5.48 -1.19 3.73
C GLU A 35 6.41 -0.18 4.40
N LEU A 36 7.48 -0.66 5.05
CA LEU A 36 8.48 0.18 5.71
C LEU A 36 9.13 1.16 4.74
N GLU A 37 9.53 0.69 3.54
CA GLU A 37 10.09 1.56 2.49
C GLU A 37 9.09 2.64 2.04
N ALA A 38 7.80 2.29 1.95
CA ALA A 38 6.76 3.25 1.60
C ALA A 38 6.56 4.31 2.70
N VAL A 39 6.55 3.90 3.97
CA VAL A 39 6.46 4.80 5.12
C VAL A 39 7.70 5.69 5.22
N GLU A 40 8.90 5.15 4.98
CA GLU A 40 10.15 5.92 5.01
C GLU A 40 10.13 7.06 3.98
N VAL A 41 9.64 6.81 2.77
CA VAL A 41 9.51 7.87 1.75
C VAL A 41 8.49 8.93 2.16
N LEU A 42 7.38 8.51 2.75
CA LEU A 42 6.37 9.45 3.26
C LEU A 42 6.91 10.30 4.41
N PHE A 43 7.61 9.69 5.36
CA PHE A 43 8.30 10.37 6.46
C PHE A 43 9.28 11.42 5.94
N HIS A 44 10.13 11.07 4.97
CA HIS A 44 11.06 12.00 4.36
C HIS A 44 10.37 13.17 3.67
N HIS A 45 9.24 12.92 2.98
CA HIS A 45 8.43 13.98 2.40
C HIS A 45 7.90 14.93 3.49
N VAL A 46 7.24 14.39 4.52
CA VAL A 46 6.67 15.15 5.64
C VAL A 46 7.74 15.97 6.35
N LYS A 47 8.84 15.33 6.77
CA LYS A 47 9.98 16.01 7.42
C LYS A 47 10.47 17.22 6.63
N ASN A 48 10.61 17.09 5.31
CA ASN A 48 11.04 18.20 4.47
C ASN A 48 9.99 19.32 4.38
N ARG A 49 8.70 18.98 4.32
CA ARG A 49 7.61 19.98 4.32
C ARG A 49 7.54 20.74 5.63
N ILE A 50 7.74 20.07 6.76
CA ILE A 50 7.79 20.71 8.07
C ILE A 50 8.92 21.75 8.10
N ALA A 51 10.13 21.33 7.71
CA ALA A 51 11.28 22.22 7.70
C ALA A 51 11.14 23.40 6.73
N ASP A 52 10.34 23.25 5.66
CA ASP A 52 10.14 24.29 4.64
C ASP A 52 8.98 25.26 4.92
N SER A 53 7.93 24.81 5.58
CA SER A 53 6.66 25.54 5.63
C SER A 53 6.01 25.60 7.01
N TYR A 54 6.44 24.74 7.94
CA TYR A 54 5.81 24.61 9.26
C TYR A 54 6.84 24.57 10.40
N ALA A 55 8.03 25.15 10.19
CA ALA A 55 9.14 25.13 11.13
C ALA A 55 8.76 25.77 12.49
N GLU A 56 8.08 26.92 12.46
CA GLU A 56 7.64 27.63 13.67
C GLU A 56 6.60 26.82 14.45
N LEU A 57 5.59 26.27 13.78
CA LEU A 57 4.55 25.43 14.41
C LEU A 57 5.15 24.14 15.00
N PHE A 58 6.14 23.57 14.32
CA PHE A 58 6.88 22.42 14.85
C PHE A 58 7.63 22.78 16.12
N ALA A 59 8.29 23.95 16.16
CA ALA A 59 8.99 24.43 17.35
C ALA A 59 8.06 24.65 18.54
N GLU A 60 6.91 25.31 18.34
CA GLU A 60 5.92 25.50 19.40
C GLU A 60 5.37 24.17 19.96
N SER A 61 5.12 23.21 19.06
CA SER A 61 4.69 21.86 19.45
C SER A 61 5.78 21.10 20.18
N ALA A 62 7.03 21.24 19.76
CA ALA A 62 8.18 20.58 20.36
C ALA A 62 8.48 21.12 21.76
N ASP A 63 8.43 22.44 21.96
CA ASP A 63 8.55 23.07 23.27
C ASP A 63 7.49 22.54 24.25
N SER A 64 6.25 22.40 23.77
CA SER A 64 5.15 21.84 24.55
C SER A 64 5.38 20.38 24.97
N ASN A 65 6.21 19.65 24.22
CA ASN A 65 6.60 18.27 24.48
C ASN A 65 7.98 18.11 25.14
N ASN A 66 8.62 19.21 25.58
CA ASN A 66 10.00 19.25 26.10
C ASN A 66 11.07 18.72 25.12
N ILE A 67 10.83 18.87 23.81
CA ILE A 67 11.82 18.61 22.78
C ILE A 67 12.58 19.91 22.54
N ASP A 68 13.86 19.92 22.88
CA ASP A 68 14.72 21.09 22.75
C ASP A 68 15.23 21.24 21.32
N ILE A 69 14.46 21.96 20.50
CA ILE A 69 14.80 22.25 19.09
C ILE A 69 15.86 23.35 18.97
N LEU A 70 15.92 24.23 19.97
CA LEU A 70 16.77 25.42 19.99
C LEU A 70 18.18 25.14 20.54
N GLN A 71 18.60 23.87 20.68
CA GLN A 71 19.98 23.51 21.05
C GLN A 71 21.05 24.15 20.16
N TYR A 72 20.65 24.69 19.01
CA TYR A 72 21.51 25.25 17.98
C TYR A 72 21.33 26.76 17.76
N THR A 73 20.32 27.40 18.38
CA THR A 73 20.03 28.84 18.31
C THR A 73 19.95 29.41 19.73
N SER A 74 21.01 30.10 20.15
CA SER A 74 21.17 30.59 21.53
C SER A 74 20.46 31.92 21.84
N ASP A 75 19.60 32.42 20.95
CA ASP A 75 18.91 33.71 21.07
C ASP A 75 17.48 33.60 20.53
N ASP A 76 16.50 34.06 21.32
CA ASP A 76 15.06 34.07 20.99
C ASP A 76 14.72 34.90 19.73
N ASP A 77 15.67 35.71 19.22
CA ASP A 77 15.53 36.57 18.05
C ASP A 77 16.05 35.95 16.74
N VAL A 78 16.60 34.72 16.77
CA VAL A 78 17.13 34.04 15.57
C VAL A 78 16.11 33.09 14.99
N ALA A 79 15.82 33.25 13.69
CA ALA A 79 14.91 32.37 12.97
C ALA A 79 15.44 30.92 12.95
N ILE A 80 14.56 29.97 13.25
CA ILE A 80 14.85 28.54 13.22
C ILE A 80 15.20 28.13 11.79
N THR A 81 16.34 27.48 11.62
CA THR A 81 16.81 27.04 10.31
C THR A 81 16.20 25.70 9.92
N ARG A 82 16.12 25.46 8.61
CA ARG A 82 15.69 24.17 8.05
C ARG A 82 16.48 23.01 8.66
N ASP A 83 17.80 23.13 8.75
CA ASP A 83 18.68 22.05 9.22
C ASP A 83 18.42 21.70 10.70
N GLU A 84 18.15 22.70 11.54
CA GLU A 84 17.76 22.49 12.95
C GLU A 84 16.47 21.67 13.06
N VAL A 85 15.47 22.00 12.24
CA VAL A 85 14.21 21.24 12.19
C VAL A 85 14.46 19.80 11.73
N ILE A 86 15.26 19.60 10.67
CA ILE A 86 15.59 18.26 10.18
C ILE A 86 16.29 17.43 11.26
N ILE A 87 17.27 18.00 11.96
CA ILE A 87 18.01 17.33 13.04
C ILE A 87 17.07 16.97 14.19
N ALA A 88 16.22 17.90 14.62
CA ALA A 88 15.26 17.67 15.69
C ALA A 88 14.27 16.55 15.33
N VAL A 89 13.73 16.58 14.10
CA VAL A 89 12.83 15.53 13.61
C VAL A 89 13.54 14.17 13.56
N GLU A 90 14.76 14.09 13.04
CA GLU A 90 15.51 12.81 12.97
C GLU A 90 15.90 12.28 14.35
N SER A 91 16.15 13.17 15.31
CA SER A 91 16.48 12.80 16.69
C SER A 91 15.25 12.26 17.44
N GLU A 92 14.09 12.90 17.28
CA GLU A 92 12.87 12.51 17.99
C GLU A 92 12.19 11.31 17.31
N TYR A 93 12.14 11.31 15.99
CA TYR A 93 11.45 10.32 15.17
C TYR A 93 12.45 9.38 14.50
N SER A 94 13.21 8.66 15.34
CA SER A 94 14.38 7.87 14.92
C SER A 94 14.05 6.48 14.37
N ASP A 95 12.79 6.04 14.47
CA ASP A 95 12.35 4.69 14.09
C ASP A 95 10.98 4.69 13.39
N SER A 96 10.64 3.55 12.77
CA SER A 96 9.40 3.41 12.02
C SER A 96 8.12 3.59 12.85
N ASP A 97 8.18 3.27 14.14
CA ASP A 97 7.01 3.34 15.03
C ASP A 97 6.70 4.81 15.36
N SER A 98 7.74 5.63 15.53
CA SER A 98 7.64 7.06 15.76
C SER A 98 7.26 7.85 14.50
N TRP A 99 7.67 7.40 13.30
CA TRP A 99 7.33 8.10 12.04
C TRP A 99 5.84 8.33 11.82
N ALA A 100 4.99 7.39 12.24
CA ALA A 100 3.54 7.55 12.16
C ALA A 100 3.04 8.75 12.95
N ASN A 101 3.58 8.99 14.16
CA ASN A 101 3.20 10.12 15.01
C ASN A 101 3.53 11.47 14.34
N LEU A 102 4.68 11.56 13.66
CA LEU A 102 5.04 12.78 12.92
C LEU A 102 4.09 13.03 11.74
N ILE A 103 3.74 11.97 11.00
CA ILE A 103 2.82 12.05 9.86
C ILE A 103 1.43 12.50 10.33
N ASP A 104 0.94 11.96 11.45
CA ASP A 104 -0.34 12.34 12.05
C ASP A 104 -0.33 13.79 12.55
N TRP A 105 0.76 14.20 13.21
CA TRP A 105 0.96 15.59 13.61
C TRP A 105 0.93 16.53 12.40
N TYR A 106 1.69 16.21 11.36
CA TYR A 106 1.73 17.01 10.13
C TYR A 106 0.36 17.11 9.48
N SER A 107 -0.38 16.00 9.39
CA SER A 107 -1.73 16.00 8.85
C SER A 107 -2.65 16.97 9.59
N SER A 108 -2.54 17.01 10.93
CA SER A 108 -3.34 17.89 11.79
C SER A 108 -2.98 19.37 11.58
N VAL A 109 -1.68 19.68 11.50
CA VAL A 109 -1.19 21.04 11.28
C VAL A 109 -1.59 21.57 9.90
N VAL A 110 -1.47 20.75 8.86
CA VAL A 110 -1.88 21.15 7.50
C VAL A 110 -3.37 21.46 7.47
N GLU A 111 -4.21 20.66 8.14
CA GLU A 111 -5.65 20.91 8.24
C GLU A 111 -5.97 22.22 8.99
N ASP A 112 -5.28 22.49 10.11
CA ASP A 112 -5.43 23.74 10.88
C ASP A 112 -4.99 24.99 10.09
N CYS A 113 -4.12 24.82 9.10
CA CYS A 113 -3.66 25.88 8.20
C CYS A 113 -4.47 25.98 6.89
N ASP A 114 -5.68 25.43 6.82
CA ASP A 114 -6.53 25.40 5.61
C ASP A 114 -5.87 24.68 4.41
N GLY A 115 -4.93 23.78 4.66
CA GLY A 115 -4.29 22.91 3.68
C GLY A 115 -5.01 21.56 3.52
N TYR A 116 -4.46 20.70 2.68
CA TYR A 116 -4.93 19.33 2.50
C TYR A 116 -3.77 18.35 2.44
N PHE A 117 -3.76 17.39 3.36
CA PHE A 117 -2.87 16.26 3.35
C PHE A 117 -3.65 14.95 3.52
N ALA A 118 -3.36 13.97 2.69
CA ALA A 118 -3.90 12.62 2.81
C ALA A 118 -2.94 11.62 2.17
N TYR A 119 -2.87 10.40 2.68
CA TYR A 119 -2.07 9.36 2.07
C TYR A 119 -2.75 7.99 2.14
N LYS A 120 -2.29 7.07 1.29
CA LYS A 120 -2.72 5.69 1.25
C LYS A 120 -1.54 4.81 0.84
N ILE A 121 -1.30 3.75 1.63
CA ILE A 121 -0.39 2.66 1.26
C ILE A 121 -1.26 1.45 0.94
N GLU A 122 -1.20 0.95 -0.29
CA GLU A 122 -1.98 -0.20 -0.75
C GLU A 122 -1.07 -1.40 -1.04
N VAL A 123 -1.43 -2.56 -0.48
CA VAL A 123 -0.81 -3.83 -0.88
C VAL A 123 -1.49 -4.33 -2.14
N LYS A 124 -0.72 -4.51 -3.22
CA LYS A 124 -1.19 -5.07 -4.49
C LYS A 124 -0.31 -6.25 -4.91
N PRO A 125 -0.85 -7.25 -5.60
CA PRO A 125 -0.04 -8.30 -6.19
C PRO A 125 0.78 -7.73 -7.35
N VAL A 126 2.01 -8.20 -7.52
CA VAL A 126 2.92 -7.80 -8.61
C VAL A 126 2.39 -8.22 -9.98
N HIS A 127 1.62 -9.31 -10.01
CA HIS A 127 1.01 -9.88 -11.20
C HIS A 127 -0.52 -9.86 -11.07
N SER A 128 -1.23 -9.72 -12.18
CA SER A 128 -2.68 -9.88 -12.25
C SER A 128 -3.11 -11.32 -11.94
N PHE A 129 -4.42 -11.52 -11.67
CA PHE A 129 -5.00 -12.83 -11.43
C PHE A 129 -4.69 -13.81 -12.58
N LEU A 130 -4.93 -13.37 -13.82
CA LEU A 130 -4.71 -14.18 -15.02
C LEU A 130 -3.23 -14.54 -15.22
N GLU A 131 -2.31 -13.63 -14.91
CA GLU A 131 -0.87 -13.91 -14.97
C GLU A 131 -0.45 -14.94 -13.92
N GLN A 132 -0.89 -14.78 -12.67
CA GLN A 132 -0.57 -15.74 -11.61
C GLN A 132 -1.16 -17.12 -11.90
N MET A 133 -2.38 -17.18 -12.44
CA MET A 133 -3.02 -18.43 -12.88
C MET A 133 -2.17 -19.15 -13.94
N ARG A 134 -1.61 -18.43 -14.92
CA ARG A 134 -0.74 -19.02 -15.95
C ARG A 134 0.62 -19.47 -15.42
N MET A 135 1.09 -18.86 -14.33
CA MET A 135 2.39 -19.15 -13.72
C MET A 135 2.33 -20.28 -12.68
N ALA A 136 1.13 -20.65 -12.23
CA ALA A 136 0.93 -21.57 -11.13
C ALA A 136 0.95 -23.04 -11.58
N ASP A 137 1.54 -23.89 -10.73
CA ASP A 137 1.49 -25.34 -10.86
C ASP A 137 0.41 -25.96 -9.98
N ALA A 138 -0.07 -25.21 -8.97
CA ALA A 138 -1.14 -25.63 -8.06
C ALA A 138 -1.91 -24.40 -7.55
N VAL A 139 -3.14 -24.64 -7.08
CA VAL A 139 -4.01 -23.62 -6.49
C VAL A 139 -4.56 -24.09 -5.15
N GLU A 140 -4.85 -23.15 -4.27
CA GLU A 140 -5.71 -23.38 -3.09
C GLU A 140 -6.99 -22.60 -3.31
N ILE A 141 -8.14 -23.27 -3.24
CA ILE A 141 -9.47 -22.68 -3.42
C ILE A 141 -10.28 -22.99 -2.17
N ASP A 142 -10.70 -21.96 -1.43
CA ASP A 142 -11.45 -22.10 -0.17
C ASP A 142 -10.82 -23.10 0.79
N ASP A 143 -9.52 -22.92 1.06
CA ASP A 143 -8.66 -23.79 1.89
C ASP A 143 -8.44 -25.22 1.35
N ASN A 144 -8.88 -25.51 0.12
CA ASN A 144 -8.68 -26.80 -0.53
C ASN A 144 -7.56 -26.75 -1.58
N PHE A 145 -6.53 -27.58 -1.40
CA PHE A 145 -5.36 -27.59 -2.29
C PHE A 145 -5.56 -28.50 -3.51
N VAL A 146 -5.49 -27.92 -4.70
CA VAL A 146 -5.64 -28.60 -5.99
C VAL A 146 -4.33 -28.55 -6.79
N ARG A 147 -3.78 -29.72 -7.11
CA ARG A 147 -2.51 -29.86 -7.87
C ARG A 147 -2.66 -29.79 -9.37
N HIS A 148 -3.85 -30.07 -9.90
CA HIS A 148 -4.09 -30.12 -11.33
C HIS A 148 -5.36 -29.32 -11.63
N PHE A 149 -5.20 -28.24 -12.36
CA PHE A 149 -6.27 -27.39 -12.83
C PHE A 149 -5.99 -27.06 -14.30
N ASN A 150 -7.07 -26.92 -15.08
CA ASN A 150 -6.98 -26.56 -16.49
C ASN A 150 -7.07 -25.06 -16.62
N VAL A 151 -6.22 -24.49 -17.47
CA VAL A 151 -6.25 -23.08 -17.84
C VAL A 151 -6.55 -22.98 -19.33
N THR A 152 -7.63 -22.29 -19.67
CA THR A 152 -7.97 -22.00 -21.06
C THR A 152 -7.16 -20.81 -21.54
N SER A 153 -6.55 -20.88 -22.73
CA SER A 153 -5.86 -19.71 -23.28
C SER A 153 -6.83 -18.58 -23.56
N VAL A 154 -6.40 -17.35 -23.28
CA VAL A 154 -7.25 -16.14 -23.32
C VAL A 154 -6.93 -15.32 -24.58
N ASP A 155 -6.33 -15.93 -25.60
CA ASP A 155 -5.80 -15.21 -26.77
C ASP A 155 -6.90 -14.75 -27.75
N ASP A 156 -8.12 -15.28 -27.66
CA ASP A 156 -9.26 -14.95 -28.52
C ASP A 156 -10.45 -14.41 -27.70
N TYR A 157 -10.45 -13.09 -27.45
CA TYR A 157 -11.46 -12.37 -26.64
C TYR A 157 -12.91 -12.55 -27.11
N ASP A 158 -13.13 -12.72 -28.42
CA ASP A 158 -14.47 -12.66 -29.03
C ASP A 158 -15.39 -13.86 -28.67
N ASN A 159 -14.89 -14.91 -28.01
CA ASN A 159 -15.66 -16.12 -27.66
C ASN A 159 -15.65 -16.48 -26.15
N LEU A 160 -15.14 -15.61 -25.26
CA LEU A 160 -14.83 -15.98 -23.87
C LEU A 160 -15.88 -15.62 -22.82
N ASN A 161 -16.91 -14.83 -23.16
CA ASN A 161 -17.84 -14.26 -22.17
C ASN A 161 -18.64 -15.30 -21.35
N ASP A 162 -18.64 -16.58 -21.74
CA ASP A 162 -19.24 -17.68 -20.96
C ASP A 162 -18.27 -18.86 -20.74
N GLN A 163 -17.00 -18.75 -21.13
CA GLN A 163 -16.05 -19.86 -21.02
C GLN A 163 -15.29 -19.83 -19.69
N ALA A 164 -15.16 -21.01 -19.09
CA ALA A 164 -14.28 -21.21 -17.95
C ALA A 164 -12.82 -20.98 -18.38
N VAL A 165 -12.17 -20.02 -17.74
CA VAL A 165 -10.73 -19.77 -17.91
C VAL A 165 -9.89 -20.57 -16.92
N MET A 166 -10.51 -21.01 -15.83
CA MET A 166 -9.96 -21.97 -14.88
C MET A 166 -10.99 -23.04 -14.58
N GLU A 167 -10.58 -24.31 -14.62
CA GLU A 167 -11.35 -25.43 -14.08
C GLU A 167 -10.46 -26.26 -13.17
N ALA A 168 -10.92 -26.50 -11.95
CA ALA A 168 -10.20 -27.27 -10.96
C ALA A 168 -11.13 -28.31 -10.34
N GLU A 169 -10.64 -29.53 -10.19
CA GLU A 169 -11.41 -30.61 -9.57
C GLU A 169 -10.55 -31.32 -8.53
N MET A 170 -11.17 -31.68 -7.41
CA MET A 170 -10.55 -32.55 -6.43
C MET A 170 -11.56 -33.41 -5.69
N VAL A 171 -11.04 -34.43 -5.03
CA VAL A 171 -11.79 -35.28 -4.10
C VAL A 171 -11.20 -35.05 -2.71
N ASP A 172 -12.05 -34.67 -1.76
CA ASP A 172 -11.61 -34.42 -0.38
C ASP A 172 -11.46 -35.72 0.44
N GLY A 173 -11.10 -35.58 1.72
CA GLY A 173 -10.91 -36.72 2.63
C GLY A 173 -12.18 -37.54 2.88
N ASP A 174 -13.36 -36.98 2.62
CA ASP A 174 -14.66 -37.62 2.77
C ASP A 174 -15.16 -38.23 1.44
N TYR A 175 -14.29 -38.29 0.43
CA TYR A 175 -14.60 -38.76 -0.92
C TYR A 175 -15.65 -37.90 -1.65
N LYS A 176 -15.86 -36.66 -1.23
CA LYS A 176 -16.73 -35.72 -1.95
C LYS A 176 -15.93 -35.04 -3.06
N GLN A 177 -16.50 -35.09 -4.25
CA GLN A 177 -15.99 -34.38 -5.42
C GLN A 177 -16.37 -32.90 -5.30
N ASN A 178 -15.36 -32.03 -5.39
CA ASN A 178 -15.53 -30.59 -5.44
C ASN A 178 -15.00 -30.10 -6.80
N VAL A 179 -15.84 -29.38 -7.54
CA VAL A 179 -15.54 -28.84 -8.86
C VAL A 179 -15.63 -27.32 -8.75
N TYR A 180 -14.57 -26.65 -9.17
CA TYR A 180 -14.45 -25.21 -9.20
C TYR A 180 -14.28 -24.75 -10.64
N SER A 181 -14.98 -23.68 -10.99
CA SER A 181 -14.88 -23.05 -12.30
C SER A 181 -14.83 -21.55 -12.10
N VAL A 182 -13.92 -20.89 -12.82
CA VAL A 182 -13.85 -19.43 -12.91
C VAL A 182 -14.02 -19.06 -14.37
N ASN A 183 -15.03 -18.26 -14.67
CA ASN A 183 -15.22 -17.72 -16.01
C ASN A 183 -14.38 -16.46 -16.25
N TYR A 184 -14.31 -16.01 -17.50
CA TYR A 184 -13.49 -14.87 -17.86
C TYR A 184 -13.93 -13.56 -17.16
N ASP A 185 -15.24 -13.30 -17.07
CA ASP A 185 -15.76 -12.10 -16.42
C ASP A 185 -15.41 -12.08 -14.93
N GLU A 186 -15.53 -13.20 -14.23
CA GLU A 186 -15.11 -13.35 -12.84
C GLU A 186 -13.60 -13.11 -12.68
N ALA A 187 -12.78 -13.70 -13.56
CA ALA A 187 -11.34 -13.50 -13.55
C ALA A 187 -10.92 -12.05 -13.82
N MET A 188 -11.65 -11.34 -14.68
CA MET A 188 -11.42 -9.92 -14.98
C MET A 188 -11.85 -9.00 -13.84
N ASN A 189 -12.86 -9.39 -13.08
CA ASN A 189 -13.34 -8.67 -11.89
C ASN A 189 -12.66 -9.14 -10.59
N ALA A 190 -11.69 -10.05 -10.69
CA ALA A 190 -10.93 -10.55 -9.55
C ALA A 190 -10.20 -9.40 -8.84
N TYR A 191 -10.30 -9.36 -7.51
CA TYR A 191 -9.55 -8.41 -6.70
C TYR A 191 -8.72 -9.15 -5.65
N TYR A 192 -7.56 -8.59 -5.34
CA TYR A 192 -6.70 -9.16 -4.32
C TYR A 192 -7.09 -8.66 -2.94
N ASN A 193 -7.43 -9.57 -2.04
CA ASN A 193 -7.66 -9.28 -0.63
C ASN A 193 -6.36 -9.48 0.15
N ALA A 194 -5.70 -8.37 0.50
CA ALA A 194 -4.43 -8.38 1.21
C ALA A 194 -4.50 -9.00 2.61
N GLN A 195 -5.66 -8.91 3.30
CA GLN A 195 -5.84 -9.51 4.63
C GLN A 195 -5.84 -11.04 4.55
N LEU A 196 -6.43 -11.60 3.49
CA LEU A 196 -6.48 -13.04 3.25
C LEU A 196 -5.25 -13.56 2.49
N GLY A 197 -4.44 -12.66 1.92
CA GLY A 197 -3.33 -12.99 1.04
C GLY A 197 -3.77 -13.75 -0.22
N ALA A 198 -5.02 -13.53 -0.67
CA ALA A 198 -5.70 -14.33 -1.68
C ALA A 198 -6.48 -13.45 -2.67
N TRP A 199 -6.68 -13.97 -3.88
CA TRP A 199 -7.61 -13.41 -4.85
C TRP A 199 -9.03 -13.76 -4.47
N GLN A 200 -9.93 -12.81 -4.63
CA GLN A 200 -11.37 -12.98 -4.47
C GLN A 200 -11.99 -12.95 -5.87
N VAL A 201 -12.67 -14.03 -6.23
CA VAL A 201 -13.22 -14.27 -7.57
C VAL A 201 -14.64 -14.81 -7.42
N GLY A 202 -15.64 -13.95 -7.61
CA GLY A 202 -17.01 -14.29 -7.22
C GLY A 202 -17.07 -14.60 -5.72
N GLU A 203 -17.45 -15.83 -5.37
CA GLU A 203 -17.49 -16.33 -3.99
C GLU A 203 -16.21 -17.07 -3.57
N LEU A 204 -15.25 -17.28 -4.49
CA LEU A 204 -14.06 -18.10 -4.26
C LEU A 204 -12.88 -17.29 -3.72
N SER A 205 -12.16 -17.88 -2.77
CA SER A 205 -10.86 -17.41 -2.30
C SER A 205 -9.73 -18.26 -2.88
N ILE A 206 -8.90 -17.66 -3.75
CA ILE A 206 -7.91 -18.39 -4.55
C ILE A 206 -6.48 -17.93 -4.23
N LYS A 207 -5.57 -18.88 -3.96
CA LYS A 207 -4.11 -18.65 -3.84
C LYS A 207 -3.36 -19.50 -4.87
N PHE A 208 -2.31 -18.92 -5.46
CA PHE A 208 -1.51 -19.57 -6.50
C PHE A 208 -0.14 -20.02 -5.99
N PHE A 209 0.28 -21.21 -6.42
CA PHE A 209 1.55 -21.82 -6.01
C PHE A 209 2.34 -22.35 -7.19
N LYS A 210 3.66 -22.22 -7.11
CA LYS A 210 4.62 -22.87 -8.00
C LYS A 210 5.32 -24.01 -7.27
N VAL A 211 5.33 -25.20 -7.85
CA VAL A 211 5.98 -26.40 -7.29
C VAL A 211 7.36 -26.51 -7.94
N SER A 212 8.38 -26.12 -7.17
CA SER A 212 9.80 -26.22 -7.54
C SER A 212 10.29 -27.66 -7.61
#